data_AF-A0A941W259-F1
#
_entry.id   AF-A0A941W259-F1
#
_cell.length_a   1.000
_cell.length_b   1.000
_cell.length_c   1.000
_cell.angle_alpha   90.00
_cell.angle_beta   90.00
_cell.angle_gamma   90.00
#
_symmetry.space_group_name_H-M   'P 1'
#
loop_
_entity.id
_entity.type
_entity.pdbx_description
1 polymer ?
#
loop_
_entity_poly.entity_id
_entity_poly.type
_entity_poly.pdbx_seq_one_letter_code
_entity_poly.pdbx_strand_id
1 'polypeptide(L)' 'MTKRKEKSAQDLGLFHKTSLLIRRVRELMNGSPALVETDSSEPVQTALEELTSGKLSIPDEAATKD' A
#
# COMPACT_ATOMS: atom_id res chain seq x y z
N MET A 1 24.43 14.78 4.06
CA MET A 1 23.55 13.96 3.20
C MET A 1 22.63 13.14 4.09
N THR A 2 21.44 13.64 4.40
CA THR A 2 20.50 12.94 5.29
C THR A 2 19.68 11.97 4.45
N LYS A 3 20.01 10.68 4.52
CA LYS A 3 19.22 9.60 3.90
C LYS A 3 17.85 9.61 4.59
N ARG A 4 16.80 10.11 3.93
CA ARG A 4 15.43 10.10 4.47
C ARG A 4 14.99 8.65 4.62
N LYS A 5 14.67 8.27 5.86
CA LYS A 5 14.31 6.92 6.27
C LYS A 5 12.93 6.61 5.69
N GLU A 6 12.87 5.69 4.74
CA GLU A 6 11.61 5.16 4.20
C GLU A 6 10.70 4.77 5.37
N LYS A 7 9.58 5.49 5.55
CA LYS A 7 8.56 5.08 6.52
C LYS A 7 7.86 3.86 5.93
N SER A 8 8.28 2.68 6.34
CA SER A 8 7.61 1.45 5.95
C SER A 8 6.20 1.44 6.53
N ALA A 9 5.29 0.73 5.88
CA ALA A 9 3.91 0.61 6.33
C ALA A 9 3.76 0.10 7.77
N GLN A 10 4.78 -0.55 8.33
CA GLN A 10 4.82 -1.02 9.72
C GLN A 10 4.80 0.14 10.73
N ASP A 11 5.35 1.30 10.37
CA ASP A 11 5.49 2.51 11.21
C ASP A 11 4.26 3.44 11.15
N LEU A 12 3.23 3.03 10.38
CA LEU A 12 1.97 3.77 10.25
C LEU A 12 0.99 3.43 11.38
N GLY A 13 0.36 4.47 11.93
CA GLY A 13 -0.76 4.30 12.87
C GLY A 13 -1.93 3.54 12.22
N LEU A 14 -2.79 2.92 13.05
CA LEU A 14 -3.88 2.05 12.60
C LEU A 14 -4.76 2.70 11.52
N PHE A 15 -5.12 3.97 11.69
CA PHE A 15 -5.91 4.73 10.72
C PHE A 15 -5.21 4.92 9.38
N HIS A 16 -3.89 5.15 9.39
CA HIS A 16 -3.13 5.28 8.15
C HIS A 16 -3.04 3.94 7.42
N LYS A 17 -2.88 2.83 8.14
CA LYS A 17 -2.89 1.47 7.57
C LYS A 17 -4.25 1.15 6.93
N THR A 18 -5.35 1.48 7.60
CA THR A 18 -6.68 1.23 7.03
C THR A 18 -6.96 2.12 5.81
N SER A 19 -6.59 3.40 5.83
CA SER A 19 -6.71 4.27 4.66
C SER A 19 -5.89 3.77 3.47
N LEU A 20 -4.67 3.28 3.71
CA LEU A 20 -3.81 2.69 2.68
C LEU A 20 -4.44 1.43 2.07
N LEU A 21 -4.96 0.53 2.91
CA LEU A 21 -5.66 -0.67 2.46
C LEU A 21 -6.91 -0.32 1.63
N ILE A 22 -7.75 0.60 2.12
CA ILE A 22 -8.97 1.01 1.41
C ILE A 22 -8.64 1.58 0.03
N ARG A 23 -7.61 2.43 -0.06
CA ARG A 23 -7.13 2.96 -1.34
C ARG A 23 -6.68 1.82 -2.26
N ARG A 24 -5.83 0.92 -1.76
CA ARG A 24 -5.26 -0.15 -2.57
C ARG A 24 -6.32 -1.12 -3.08
N VAL A 25 -7.29 -1.46 -2.24
CA VAL A 25 -8.44 -2.30 -2.63
C VAL A 25 -9.19 -1.68 -3.80
N ARG A 26 -9.43 -0.35 -3.79
CA ARG A 26 -10.08 0.34 -4.92
C ARG A 26 -9.25 0.28 -6.20
N GLU A 27 -7.92 0.42 -6.10
CA GLU A 27 -7.03 0.29 -7.25
C GLU A 27 -7.11 -1.12 -7.85
N LEU A 28 -7.09 -2.16 -7.03
CA LEU A 28 -7.25 -3.56 -7.46
C LEU A 28 -8.62 -3.80 -8.10
N MET A 29 -9.70 -3.27 -7.52
CA MET A 29 -11.05 -3.32 -8.11
C MET A 29 -11.13 -2.62 -9.48
N ASN A 30 -10.31 -1.59 -9.69
CA ASN A 30 -10.20 -0.89 -10.98
C ASN A 30 -9.25 -1.59 -11.97
N GLY A 31 -8.74 -2.79 -11.65
CA GLY A 31 -7.86 -3.57 -12.53
C GLY A 31 -6.38 -3.24 -12.40
N SER A 32 -5.95 -2.55 -11.34
CA SER A 32 -4.53 -2.39 -11.02
C SER A 32 -3.90 -3.77 -10.77
N PRO A 33 -2.70 -4.04 -11.31
CA PRO A 33 -2.03 -5.32 -11.08
C PRO A 33 -1.61 -5.48 -9.62
N ALA A 34 -1.61 -6.71 -9.12
CA ALA A 34 -1.09 -7.03 -7.79
C ALA A 34 0.43 -6.80 -7.71
N LEU A 35 0.91 -6.34 -6.54
CA LEU A 35 2.33 -6.10 -6.25
C LEU A 35 3.04 -7.39 -5.79
N VAL A 36 2.27 -8.36 -5.33
CA VAL A 36 2.73 -9.70 -4.92
C VAL A 36 2.03 -10.75 -5.75
N GLU A 37 2.70 -11.87 -5.97
CA GLU A 37 2.02 -13.08 -6.44
C GLU A 37 1.08 -13.55 -5.32
N THR A 38 -0.19 -13.69 -5.66
CA THR A 38 -1.24 -14.10 -4.74
C THR A 38 -2.18 -15.05 -5.48
N ASP A 39 -2.62 -16.10 -4.79
CA ASP A 39 -3.65 -17.01 -5.29
C ASP A 39 -5.06 -16.44 -5.05
N SER A 40 -5.16 -15.33 -4.31
CA SER A 40 -6.42 -14.66 -4.00
C SER A 40 -6.91 -13.83 -5.17
N SER A 41 -8.15 -14.06 -5.57
CA SER A 41 -8.89 -13.15 -6.46
C SER A 41 -9.62 -12.02 -5.70
N GLU A 42 -9.65 -12.10 -4.37
CA GLU A 42 -10.32 -11.12 -3.51
C GLU A 42 -9.42 -9.89 -3.27
N PRO A 43 -9.85 -8.68 -3.69
CA PRO A 43 -9.04 -7.47 -3.62
C PRO A 43 -8.56 -7.11 -2.21
N VAL A 44 -9.40 -7.38 -1.20
CA VAL A 44 -9.07 -7.10 0.21
C VAL A 44 -7.93 -7.98 0.69
N GLN A 45 -7.97 -9.26 0.36
CA GLN A 45 -6.95 -10.21 0.76
C GLN A 45 -5.63 -9.93 0.02
N THR A 46 -5.68 -9.65 -1.28
CA THR A 46 -4.49 -9.23 -2.04
C THR A 46 -3.84 -7.99 -1.43
N ALA A 47 -4.61 -6.95 -1.11
CA ALA A 47 -4.06 -5.73 -0.48
C ALA A 47 -3.43 -5.98 0.90
N LEU A 48 -3.99 -6.91 1.69
CA LEU A 48 -3.41 -7.32 2.96
C LEU A 48 -2.09 -8.07 2.79
N GLU A 49 -2.01 -8.98 1.81
CA GLU A 49 -0.78 -9.72 1.48
C GLU A 49 0.32 -8.78 0.96
N GLU A 50 -0.03 -7.76 0.17
CA GLU A 50 0.91 -6.73 -0.26
C GLU A 50 1.43 -5.89 0.93
N LEU A 51 0.57 -5.60 1.91
CA LEU A 51 0.92 -4.88 3.13
C LEU A 51 1.85 -5.69 4.04
N THR A 52 1.52 -6.97 4.29
CA THR A 52 2.33 -7.85 5.14
C THR A 52 3.67 -8.18 4.50
N SER A 53 3.73 -8.26 3.16
CA SER A 53 4.97 -8.41 2.38
C SER A 53 5.81 -7.13 2.35
N GLY A 54 5.31 -6.00 2.87
CA GLY A 54 6.00 -4.71 2.88
C GLY A 54 6.12 -4.05 1.51
N LYS A 55 5.45 -4.59 0.47
CA LYS A 55 5.45 -4.02 -0.88
C LYS A 55 4.42 -2.91 -1.04
N LEU A 56 3.37 -2.90 -0.22
CA LEU A 56 2.44 -1.79 -0.13
C LEU A 56 2.98 -0.75 0.86
N SER A 57 3.47 0.38 0.34
CA SER A 57 3.93 1.51 1.14
C SER A 57 3.36 2.82 0.61
N ILE A 58 3.26 3.83 1.47
CA ILE A 58 2.90 5.18 1.05
C ILE A 58 4.15 5.80 0.41
N PRO A 59 4.13 6.21 -0.87
CA PRO A 59 5.22 6.99 -1.41
C PRO A 59 5.30 8.33 -0.64
N ASP A 60 6.51 8.71 -0.22
CA ASP A 60 6.80 9.98 0.47
C ASP A 60 6.46 11.23 -0.38
N GLU A 61 6.07 11.03 -1.65
CA GLU A 61 5.74 12.06 -2.62
C GLU A 61 4.37 11.79 -3.27
N ALA A 62 3.33 11.89 -2.46
CA ALA A 62 2.07 12.49 -2.93
C ALA A 62 1.95 13.91 -2.36
N ALA A 63 3.06 14.66 -2.39
CA ALA A 63 2.98 16.10 -2.48
C ALA A 63 2.42 16.39 -3.88
N THR A 64 1.14 16.76 -3.90
CA THR A 64 0.51 17.60 -4.91
C THR A 64 1.48 18.16 -5.95
N LYS A 65 1.40 17.66 -7.19
CA LYS A 65 1.83 18.45 -8.34
C LYS A 65 0.57 18.92 -9.07
N ASP A 66 0.36 20.23 -8.89
CA ASP A 66 -0.40 21.21 -9.67
C ASP A 66 -1.94 21.07 -9.74
#